data_AF-A0A6A3JEI5-F1
#
_entry.id   AF-A0A6A3JEI5-F1
#
_cell.length_a   1.000
_cell.length_b   1.000
_cell.length_c   1.000
_cell.angle_alpha   90.00
_cell.angle_beta   90.00
_cell.angle_gamma   90.00
#
_symmetry.space_group_name_H-M   'P 1'
#
loop_
_entity.id
_entity.type
_entity.pdbx_description
1 polymer ?
#
loop_
_entity_poly.entity_id
_entity_poly.type
_entity_poly.pdbx_seq_one_letter_code
_entity_poly.pdbx_strand_id
1 'polypeptide(L)'
;MQLPQTGADLQQFLCASNWMRQSIPEYTRISAVLYDALERAAKVSGSRKKKILGKINLVDVAWGAQETAGFEDVRQALLRMVPLAHPSPSSEVCLYSDAS
;
A
#
# COMPACT_ATOMS: atom_id res chain seq x y z
N MET A 1 12.20 -7.30 -3.75
CA MET A 1 11.82 -6.87 -2.39
C MET A 1 11.24 -8.08 -1.69
N GLN A 2 11.63 -8.36 -0.46
CA GLN A 2 11.11 -9.52 0.28
C GLN A 2 9.68 -9.24 0.78
N LEU A 3 8.88 -10.30 0.96
CA LEU A 3 7.56 -10.18 1.57
C LEU A 3 7.71 -9.65 3.01
N PRO A 4 6.80 -8.77 3.46
CA PRO A 4 6.82 -8.29 4.83
C PRO A 4 6.53 -9.46 5.79
N GLN A 5 7.26 -9.52 6.90
CA GLN A 5 7.06 -10.57 7.91
C GLN A 5 6.33 -10.02 9.13
N THR A 6 6.58 -8.75 9.46
CA THR A 6 5.99 -8.07 10.62
C THR A 6 5.07 -6.93 10.22
N GLY A 7 4.21 -6.50 11.16
CA GLY A 7 3.41 -5.29 10.99
C GLY A 7 4.25 -4.04 10.70
N ALA A 8 5.49 -3.97 11.19
CA ALA A 8 6.40 -2.86 10.90
C ALA A 8 6.93 -2.89 9.45
N ASP A 9 7.21 -4.08 8.91
CA ASP A 9 7.65 -4.22 7.51
C ASP A 9 6.53 -3.83 6.55
N LEU A 10 5.31 -4.30 6.83
CA LEU A 10 4.12 -3.94 6.06
C LEU A 10 3.83 -2.44 6.13
N GLN A 11 3.91 -1.85 7.33
CA GLN A 11 3.77 -0.40 7.50
C GLN A 11 4.82 0.36 6.70
N GLN A 12 6.08 -0.07 6.75
CA GLN A 12 7.16 0.59 6.00
C GLN A 12 6.93 0.49 4.49
N PHE A 13 6.52 -0.68 3.97
CA PHE A 13 6.20 -0.86 2.57
C PHE A 13 5.04 0.04 2.12
N LEU A 14 3.94 0.08 2.88
CA LEU A 14 2.79 0.93 2.57
C LEU A 14 3.14 2.42 2.65
N CYS A 15 3.93 2.84 3.63
CA CYS A 15 4.39 4.22 3.71
C CYS A 15 5.27 4.60 2.50
N ALA A 16 6.19 3.72 2.10
CA ALA A 16 7.07 3.96 0.97
C ALA A 16 6.31 4.01 -0.37
N SER A 17 5.41 3.05 -0.61
CA SER A 17 4.59 3.01 -1.82
C SER A 17 3.61 4.19 -1.90
N ASN A 18 3.07 4.65 -0.76
CA ASN A 18 2.20 5.81 -0.70
C ASN A 18 2.90 7.12 -1.14
N TRP A 19 4.23 7.23 -1.05
CA TRP A 19 4.95 8.37 -1.63
C TRP A 19 4.80 8.46 -3.15
N MET A 20 4.63 7.31 -3.83
CA MET A 20 4.52 7.23 -5.27
C MET A 20 3.07 7.15 -5.76
N ARG A 21 2.07 7.30 -4.86
CA ARG A 21 0.66 7.03 -5.16
C ARG A 21 0.09 7.81 -6.34
N GLN A 22 0.62 9.01 -6.63
CA GLN A 22 0.12 9.84 -7.74
C GLN A 22 0.47 9.24 -9.11
N SER A 23 1.55 8.47 -9.20
CA SER A 23 1.98 7.77 -10.42
C SER A 23 1.40 6.35 -10.53
N ILE A 24 0.54 5.94 -9.59
CA ILE A 24 -0.04 4.60 -9.54
C ILE A 24 -1.56 4.72 -9.67
N PRO A 25 -2.13 4.34 -10.84
CA PRO A 25 -3.58 4.26 -11.01
C PRO A 25 -4.22 3.34 -9.97
N GLU A 26 -5.38 3.75 -9.47
CA GLU A 26 -6.18 2.96 -8.52
C GLU A 26 -5.43 2.52 -7.24
N TYR A 27 -4.39 3.25 -6.82
CA TYR A 27 -3.55 2.88 -5.67
C TYR A 27 -4.36 2.47 -4.43
N THR A 28 -5.42 3.23 -4.11
CA THR A 28 -6.28 2.93 -2.97
C THR A 28 -6.98 1.58 -3.08
N ARG A 29 -7.42 1.18 -4.27
CA ARG A 29 -8.08 -0.12 -4.50
C ARG A 29 -7.08 -1.27 -4.37
N ILE A 30 -5.95 -1.18 -5.04
CA ILE A 30 -4.95 -2.28 -5.07
C ILE A 30 -4.24 -2.47 -3.72
N SER A 31 -4.12 -1.40 -2.92
CA SER A 31 -3.49 -1.47 -1.58
C SER A 31 -4.47 -1.79 -0.45
N ALA A 32 -5.78 -1.85 -0.70
CA ALA A 32 -6.81 -1.98 0.34
C ALA A 32 -6.58 -3.21 1.23
N VAL A 33 -6.35 -4.38 0.64
CA VAL A 33 -6.11 -5.63 1.39
C VAL A 33 -4.91 -5.54 2.34
N LEU A 34 -3.88 -4.78 1.95
CA LEU A 34 -2.69 -4.57 2.76
C LEU A 34 -2.96 -3.60 3.92
N TYR A 35 -3.78 -2.58 3.70
CA TYR A 35 -4.24 -1.71 4.79
C TYR A 35 -5.12 -2.47 5.79
N ASP A 36 -5.97 -3.39 5.33
CA ASP A 36 -6.76 -4.27 6.21
C ASP A 36 -5.88 -5.22 7.02
N ALA A 37 -4.81 -5.76 6.41
CA ALA A 37 -3.80 -6.54 7.11
C ALA A 37 -3.06 -5.71 8.18
N LEU A 38 -2.67 -4.48 7.85
CA LEU A 38 -2.04 -3.57 8.81
C LEU A 38 -3.00 -3.19 9.94
N GLU A 39 -4.29 -3.05 9.65
CA GLU A 39 -5.33 -2.77 10.65
C GLU A 39 -5.48 -3.93 11.64
N ARG A 40 -5.50 -5.18 11.14
CA ARG A 40 -5.50 -6.36 11.99
C ARG A 40 -4.29 -6.40 12.92
N ALA A 41 -3.10 -6.13 12.38
CA ALA A 41 -1.88 -6.04 13.18
C ALA A 41 -1.97 -4.94 14.26
N ALA A 42 -2.51 -3.77 13.91
CA ALA A 42 -2.67 -2.64 14.83
C ALA A 42 -3.70 -2.90 15.94
N LYS A 43 -4.78 -3.64 15.64
CA LYS A 43 -5.78 -4.06 16.62
C LYS A 43 -5.18 -5.02 17.64
N VAL A 44 -4.41 -6.02 17.20
CA VAL A 44 -3.74 -6.98 18.08
C VAL A 44 -2.65 -6.32 18.93
N SER A 45 -1.90 -5.38 18.35
CA SER A 45 -0.84 -4.68 19.08
C SER A 45 -1.34 -3.60 20.04
N GLY A 46 -2.59 -3.14 19.89
CA GLY A 46 -3.13 -1.95 20.55
C GLY A 46 -2.41 -0.64 20.15
N SER A 47 -1.57 -0.64 19.12
CA SER A 47 -0.79 0.53 18.72
C SER A 47 -0.30 0.48 17.27
N ARG A 48 -0.38 1.62 16.58
CA ARG A 48 0.21 1.81 15.24
C ARG A 48 1.68 2.20 15.23
N LYS A 49 2.32 2.34 16.40
CA LYS A 49 3.73 2.71 16.48
C LYS A 49 4.60 1.58 15.90
N LYS A 50 5.50 1.91 14.96
CA LYS A 50 6.39 0.95 14.27
C LYS A 50 7.07 -0.04 15.22
N LYS A 51 7.62 0.43 16.35
CA LYS A 51 8.29 -0.40 17.36
C LYS A 51 7.36 -1.48 17.96
N ILE A 52 6.06 -1.19 18.10
CA ILE A 52 5.09 -2.13 18.65
C ILE A 52 4.61 -3.08 17.54
N LEU A 53 4.33 -2.56 16.35
CA LEU A 53 3.96 -3.37 15.18
C LEU A 53 5.04 -4.36 14.74
N GLY A 54 6.31 -4.05 14.97
CA GLY A 54 7.43 -4.95 14.68
C GLY A 54 7.45 -6.21 15.54
N LYS A 55 6.62 -6.27 16.60
CA LYS A 55 6.44 -7.47 17.43
C LYS A 55 5.32 -8.38 16.94
N ILE A 56 4.54 -7.95 15.94
CA ILE A 56 3.42 -8.71 15.41
C ILE A 56 3.86 -9.38 14.12
N ASN A 57 3.90 -10.72 14.10
CA ASN A 57 4.07 -11.44 12.83
C ASN A 57 2.77 -11.39 12.05
N LEU A 58 2.87 -11.19 10.74
CA LEU A 58 1.70 -11.06 9.89
C LEU A 58 0.92 -12.38 9.77
N VAL A 59 1.61 -13.51 9.82
CA VAL A 59 0.98 -14.85 9.83
C VAL A 59 0.05 -15.05 11.03
N ASP A 60 0.37 -14.45 12.18
CA ASP A 60 -0.44 -14.53 13.40
C ASP A 60 -1.71 -13.67 13.31
N VAL A 61 -1.77 -12.76 12.35
CA VAL A 61 -2.93 -11.88 12.09
C VAL A 61 -3.58 -12.16 10.75
N ALA A 62 -3.53 -13.43 10.32
CA ALA A 62 -4.18 -13.97 9.11
C ALA A 62 -3.63 -13.42 7.78
N TRP A 63 -2.33 -13.19 7.68
CA TRP A 63 -1.67 -12.99 6.39
C TRP A 63 -1.59 -14.32 5.61
N GLY A 64 -2.11 -14.33 4.39
CA GLY A 64 -2.13 -15.50 3.53
C GLY A 64 -1.97 -15.16 2.04
N ALA A 65 -2.62 -15.96 1.20
CA ALA A 65 -2.49 -15.86 -0.25
C ALA A 65 -3.03 -14.53 -0.80
N GLN A 66 -4.11 -14.00 -0.20
CA GLN A 66 -4.75 -12.76 -0.66
C GLN A 66 -3.86 -11.54 -0.42
N GLU A 67 -3.25 -11.43 0.76
CA GLU A 67 -2.31 -10.36 1.09
C GLU A 67 -1.01 -10.48 0.29
N THR A 68 -0.57 -11.71 0.05
CA THR A 68 0.61 -11.98 -0.79
C THR A 68 0.38 -11.53 -2.24
N ALA A 69 -0.81 -11.81 -2.78
CA ALA A 69 -1.21 -11.32 -4.10
C ALA A 69 -1.29 -9.79 -4.13
N GLY A 70 -1.95 -9.17 -3.14
CA GLY A 70 -2.03 -7.71 -3.05
C GLY A 70 -0.67 -7.02 -2.89
N PHE A 71 0.28 -7.65 -2.18
CA PHE A 71 1.66 -7.16 -2.12
C PHE A 71 2.31 -7.16 -3.51
N GLU A 72 2.15 -8.25 -4.26
CA GLU A 72 2.71 -8.35 -5.60
C GLU A 72 2.03 -7.37 -6.57
N ASP A 73 0.71 -7.13 -6.44
CA ASP A 73 -0.01 -6.13 -7.24
C ASP A 73 0.57 -4.72 -7.02
N VAL A 74 0.76 -4.30 -5.76
CA VAL A 74 1.37 -3.00 -5.45
C VAL A 74 2.82 -2.95 -5.93
N ARG A 75 3.57 -4.04 -5.80
CA ARG A 75 4.94 -4.12 -6.30
C ARG A 75 5.02 -3.99 -7.82
N GLN A 76 4.14 -4.67 -8.56
CA GLN A 76 4.06 -4.56 -10.01
C GLN A 76 3.63 -3.15 -10.45
N ALA A 77 2.71 -2.53 -9.72
CA ALA A 77 2.31 -1.15 -9.97
C ALA A 77 3.47 -0.16 -9.78
N LEU A 78 4.32 -0.36 -8.76
CA LEU A 78 5.56 0.42 -8.57
C LEU A 78 6.54 0.26 -9.75
N LEU A 79 6.62 -0.92 -10.35
CA LEU A 79 7.48 -1.15 -11.53
C LEU A 79 6.91 -0.54 -12.82
N ARG A 80 5.60 -0.32 -12.87
CA ARG A 80 4.85 0.18 -14.04
C ARG A 80 4.30 1.59 -13.83
N MET A 81 4.92 2.37 -12.95
CA MET A 81 4.47 3.73 -12.63
C MET A 81 4.37 4.61 -13.88
N VAL A 82 3.31 5.41 -13.91
CA VAL A 82 3.02 6.30 -15.02
C VAL A 82 3.83 7.60 -14.84
N PRO A 83 4.56 8.06 -15.87
CA PRO A 83 5.19 9.37 -15.86
C PRO A 83 4.16 10.48 -15.70
N LEU A 84 4.44 11.43 -14.81
CA LEU A 84 3.59 12.60 -14.61
C LEU A 84 4.17 13.81 -15.34
N ALA A 85 3.30 14.57 -15.98
CA ALA A 85 3.65 15.87 -16.54
C ALA A 85 3.53 16.97 -15.46
N HIS A 86 4.36 17.99 -15.55
CA HIS A 86 4.18 19.19 -14.72
C HIS A 86 2.91 19.94 -15.15
N PRO A 87 2.12 20.48 -14.21
CA PRO A 87 1.00 21.35 -14.53
C PRO A 87 1.47 22.55 -15.39
N SER A 88 0.72 22.85 -16.45
CA SER A 88 0.99 23.98 -17.34
C SER A 88 -0.22 24.89 -17.41
N PRO A 89 -0.06 26.22 -17.27
CA PRO A 89 -1.16 27.18 -17.43
C PRO A 89 -1.81 27.19 -18.82
N SER A 90 -1.09 26.70 -19.84
CA SER A 90 -1.58 26.62 -21.22
C SER A 90 -2.26 25.30 -21.57
N SER A 91 -2.26 24.33 -20.64
CA SER A 91 -2.89 23.03 -20.84
C SER A 91 -4.28 22.99 -20.23
N GLU A 92 -5.22 22.31 -20.89
CA GLU A 92 -6.50 21.96 -20.29
C GLU A 92 -6.33 20.81 -19.28
N VAL A 93 -7.02 20.90 -18.15
CA VAL A 93 -7.05 19.85 -17.13
C VAL A 93 -8.30 19.01 -17.34
N CYS A 94 -8.11 17.73 -17.63
CA CYS A 94 -9.22 16.77 -17.78
C CYS A 94 -9.26 15.82 -16.57
N LEU A 95 -10.40 15.77 -15.88
CA LEU A 95 -10.64 14.84 -14.79
C LEU A 95 -11.57 13.72 -15.26
N TYR A 96 -11.09 12.48 -15.15
CA TYR A 96 -11.86 11.27 -15.42
C TYR A 96 -12.04 10.52 -14.11
N SER A 97 -13.28 10.27 -13.71
CA SER A 97 -13.62 9.55 -12.48
C SER A 97 -14.43 8.30 -12.79
N ASP A 98 -14.08 7.21 -12.10
CA ASP A 98 -14.81 5.94 -12.11
C ASP A 98 -15.07 5.53 -10.66
N ALA A 99 -16.24 4.95 -10.38
CA ALA A 99 -16.64 4.46 -9.08
C ALA A 99 -17.34 3.10 -9.25
N SER A 100 -16.79 2.10 -8.56
CA SER A 100 -17.29 0.72 -8.50
C SER A 100 -17.92 0.41 -7.15
#